data_AF-A0A969HSU4-F1
#
_entry.id   AF-A0A969HSU4-F1
#
_cell.length_a   1.000
_cell.length_b   1.000
_cell.length_c   1.000
_cell.angle_alpha   90.00
_cell.angle_beta   90.00
_cell.angle_gamma   90.00
#
_symmetry.space_group_name_H-M   'P 1'
#
loop_
_entity.id
_entity.type
_entity.pdbx_description
1 polymer ?
#
loop_
_entity_poly.entity_id
_entity_poly.type
_entity_poly.pdbx_seq_one_letter_code
_entity_poly.pdbx_strand_id
1 'polypeptide(L)' 'MAAATYSSGADLTVIRGGGTLHHPNDPTTTPEMNLFHMEGPAVFRQSLRELGSFLTTSFDRLNWERRSVDAVVPH' A
#
# COMPACT_ATOMS: atom_id res chain seq x y z
N MET A 1 -1.61 -15.44 10.17
CA MET A 1 -2.70 -14.44 10.03
C MET A 1 -2.39 -13.58 8.81
N ALA A 2 -3.34 -13.37 7.90
CA ALA A 2 -3.13 -12.46 6.77
C ALA A 2 -3.35 -11.01 7.24
N ALA A 3 -2.42 -10.12 6.88
CA ALA A 3 -2.62 -8.68 7.01
C ALA A 3 -3.75 -8.23 6.06
N ALA A 4 -4.53 -7.22 6.46
CA ALA A 4 -5.52 -6.63 5.56
C ALA A 4 -4.81 -5.97 4.37
N THR A 5 -5.31 -6.21 3.16
CA THR A 5 -4.76 -5.67 1.91
C THR A 5 -5.80 -4.79 1.24
N TYR A 6 -5.40 -3.58 0.84
CA TYR A 6 -6.27 -2.59 0.21
C TYR A 6 -5.76 -2.36 -1.21
N SER A 7 -6.46 -2.91 -2.22
CA SER A 7 -6.11 -2.70 -3.63
C SER A 7 -6.50 -1.30 -4.12
N SER A 8 -7.43 -0.63 -3.43
CA SER A 8 -7.80 0.76 -3.69
C SER A 8 -6.59 1.67 -3.44
N GLY A 9 -6.09 2.29 -4.51
CA GLY A 9 -4.89 3.14 -4.47
C GLY A 9 -3.61 2.47 -4.94
N ALA A 10 -3.68 1.24 -5.49
CA ALA A 10 -2.51 0.57 -6.09
C ALA A 10 -1.81 1.44 -7.15
N ASP A 11 -2.57 2.20 -7.93
CA ASP A 11 -2.03 3.10 -8.96
C ASP A 11 -1.35 4.37 -8.39
N LEU A 12 -1.47 4.64 -7.09
CA LEU A 12 -0.85 5.80 -6.43
C LEU A 12 0.64 5.59 -6.12
N THR A 13 1.11 4.34 -6.13
CA THR A 13 2.52 3.95 -5.97
C THR A 13 2.80 2.75 -6.87
N VAL A 14 3.30 2.97 -8.08
CA VAL A 14 3.31 1.93 -9.11
C VAL A 14 4.55 2.01 -10.00
N ILE A 15 5.06 0.85 -10.39
CA ILE A 15 5.87 0.67 -11.60
C ILE A 15 4.95 -0.01 -12.60
N ARG A 16 4.68 0.64 -13.74
CA ARG A 16 3.67 0.17 -14.71
C ARG A 16 4.24 -0.91 -15.65
N GLY A 17 5.52 -0.75 -16.01
CA GLY A 17 6.26 -1.63 -16.90
C GLY A 17 6.75 -2.92 -16.25
N GLY A 18 7.36 -3.79 -17.04
CA GLY A 18 8.00 -5.04 -16.58
C GLY A 18 7.04 -6.20 -16.32
N GLY A 19 5.73 -6.00 -16.54
CA GLY A 19 4.70 -7.04 -16.45
C GLY A 19 4.04 -7.33 -17.80
N THR A 20 3.02 -8.17 -17.81
CA THR A 20 2.27 -8.52 -19.04
C THR A 20 1.39 -7.38 -19.55
N LEU A 21 0.97 -6.45 -18.68
CA LEU A 21 0.20 -5.26 -19.08
C LEU A 21 1.04 -4.30 -19.94
N HIS A 22 2.34 -4.22 -19.68
CA HIS A 22 3.31 -3.41 -20.39
C HIS A 22 4.58 -4.25 -20.61
N HIS A 23 4.48 -5.19 -21.56
CA HIS A 23 5.54 -6.15 -21.84
C HIS A 23 6.80 -5.43 -22.35
N PRO A 24 8.02 -5.83 -21.94
CA PRO A 24 9.25 -5.14 -22.34
C PRO A 24 9.49 -5.04 -23.85
N ASN A 25 8.98 -6.00 -24.62
CA ASN A 25 9.09 -6.01 -26.10
C ASN A 25 7.88 -5.41 -26.81
N ASP A 26 6.87 -4.92 -26.08
CA ASP A 26 5.75 -4.23 -26.71
C ASP A 26 6.20 -2.84 -27.19
N PRO A 27 6.00 -2.47 -28.47
CA PRO A 27 6.45 -1.17 -29.00
C PRO A 27 5.76 0.04 -28.34
N THR A 28 4.68 -0.17 -27.59
CA THR A 28 3.96 0.86 -26.84
C THR A 28 4.46 1.03 -25.41
N THR A 29 5.32 0.13 -24.91
CA THR A 29 5.96 0.27 -23.60
C THR A 29 7.03 1.36 -23.67
N THR A 30 6.90 2.40 -22.84
CA THR A 30 7.87 3.50 -22.78
C THR A 30 8.86 3.33 -21.63
N PRO A 31 10.07 3.94 -21.70
CA PRO A 31 11.03 3.90 -20.60
C PRO A 31 10.46 4.40 -19.26
N GLU A 32 9.59 5.41 -19.31
CA GLU A 32 8.97 6.02 -18.12
C GLU A 32 8.07 5.03 -17.36
N MET A 33 7.46 4.06 -18.05
CA MET A 33 6.64 3.03 -17.41
C MET A 33 7.47 2.14 -16.48
N ASN A 34 8.77 2.01 -16.74
CA ASN A 34 9.70 1.22 -15.93
C ASN A 34 10.26 1.98 -14.72
N LEU A 35 9.86 3.24 -14.53
CA LEU A 35 10.22 4.03 -13.36
C LEU A 35 9.11 3.94 -12.30
N PHE A 36 9.49 4.17 -11.05
CA PHE A 36 8.52 4.28 -9.95
C PHE A 36 7.78 5.62 -10.04
N HIS A 37 6.45 5.55 -10.02
CA HIS A 37 5.55 6.70 -9.99
C HIS A 37 4.80 6.75 -8.67
N MET A 38 4.65 7.95 -8.11
CA MET A 38 3.94 8.15 -6.85
C MET A 38 3.14 9.45 -6.79
N GLU A 39 1.92 9.35 -6.26
CA GLU A 39 1.04 10.46 -5.90
C GLU A 39 1.00 10.66 -4.38
N GLY A 40 2.09 11.22 -3.82
CA GLY A 40 2.33 11.27 -2.37
C GLY A 40 1.15 11.78 -1.53
N PRO A 41 0.55 12.94 -1.86
CA PRO A 41 -0.63 13.44 -1.12
C PRO A 41 -1.84 12.51 -1.18
N ALA A 42 -2.02 11.77 -2.28
CA ALA A 42 -3.11 10.80 -2.39
C ALA A 42 -2.81 9.54 -1.57
N VAL A 43 -1.57 9.06 -1.56
CA VAL A 43 -1.11 7.94 -0.71
C VAL A 43 -1.35 8.27 0.76
N PHE A 44 -0.91 9.44 1.22
CA PHE A 44 -1.10 9.87 2.60
C PHE A 44 -2.58 9.89 3.00
N ARG A 45 -3.44 10.45 2.14
CA ARG A 45 -4.90 10.46 2.37
C ARG A 45 -5.49 9.05 2.39
N GLN A 46 -5.04 8.15 1.52
CA GLN A 46 -5.47 6.76 1.53
C GLN A 46 -5.09 6.08 2.85
N SER A 47 -3.85 6.26 3.32
CA SER A 47 -3.40 5.72 4.59
C SER A 47 -4.24 6.21 5.76
N LEU A 48 -4.58 7.49 5.81
CA LEU A 48 -5.45 8.03 6.87
C LEU A 48 -6.86 7.43 6.88
N ARG A 49 -7.40 7.09 5.70
CA ARG A 49 -8.72 6.44 5.59
C ARG A 49 -8.71 5.02 6.17
N GLU A 50 -7.68 4.23 5.88
CA GLU A 50 -7.64 2.81 6.24
C GLU A 50 -7.03 2.55 7.63
N LEU A 51 -6.09 3.39 8.08
CA LEU A 51 -5.32 3.14 9.30
C LEU A 51 -6.20 2.99 10.55
N GLY A 52 -7.23 3.82 10.69
CA GLY A 52 -8.10 3.83 11.87
C GLY A 52 -8.86 2.51 12.04
N SER A 53 -9.47 2.01 10.96
CA SER A 53 -10.22 0.74 10.96
C SER A 53 -9.28 -0.45 11.09
N PHE A 54 -8.12 -0.41 10.41
CA PHE A 54 -7.08 -1.42 10.51
C PHE A 54 -6.59 -1.61 11.95
N LEU A 55 -6.22 -0.51 12.63
CA LEU A 55 -5.73 -0.58 14.01
C LEU A 55 -6.82 -1.11 14.94
N THR A 56 -8.03 -0.53 14.89
CA THR A 56 -9.15 -0.95 15.75
C THR A 56 -9.44 -2.44 15.59
N THR A 57 -9.60 -2.92 14.36
CA THR A 57 -9.84 -4.35 14.07
C THR A 57 -8.69 -5.23 14.58
N SER A 58 -7.45 -4.77 14.49
CA SER A 58 -6.28 -5.53 14.94
C SER A 58 -6.23 -5.66 16.46
N PHE A 59 -6.47 -4.56 17.19
CA PHE A 59 -6.51 -4.57 18.66
C PHE A 59 -7.68 -5.39 19.19
N ASP A 60 -8.87 -5.24 18.61
CA ASP A 60 -10.08 -5.98 19.02
C ASP A 60 -9.89 -7.50 18.87
N ARG A 61 -9.28 -7.93 17.76
CA ARG A 61 -9.01 -9.36 17.50
C ARG A 61 -8.01 -9.98 18.46
N LEU A 62 -7.07 -9.18 18.98
CA LEU A 62 -6.08 -9.62 19.96
C LEU A 62 -6.57 -9.46 21.40
N ASN A 63 -7.72 -8.80 21.61
CA ASN A 63 -8.19 -8.35 22.91
C ASN A 63 -7.12 -7.53 23.64
N TRP A 64 -6.47 -6.61 22.91
CA TRP A 64 -5.40 -5.76 23.42
C TRP A 64 -5.87 -4.31 23.56
N GLU A 65 -5.30 -3.61 24.54
CA GLU A 65 -5.44 -2.17 24.63
C GLU A 65 -4.22 -1.48 24.00
N ARG A 66 -4.40 -0.29 23.41
CA ARG A 66 -3.26 0.48 22.86
C ARG A 66 -2.15 0.74 23.88
N ARG A 67 -2.51 0.84 25.17
CA ARG A 67 -1.57 1.09 26.27
C ARG A 67 -0.75 -0.13 26.66
N SER A 68 -1.13 -1.34 26.22
CA SER A 68 -0.37 -2.56 26.48
C SER A 68 0.76 -2.79 25.48
N VAL A 69 1.01 -1.83 24.57
CA VAL A 69 2.08 -1.91 23.58
C VAL A 69 3.32 -1.21 24.12
N ASP A 70 4.37 -1.99 24.40
CA ASP A 70 5.64 -1.47 24.91
C ASP A 70 6.53 -0.88 23.81
N ALA A 71 6.40 -1.36 22.58
CA ALA A 71 7.23 -0.95 21.45
C ALA A 71 6.49 -1.01 20.11
N VAL A 72 6.86 -0.13 19.19
CA VAL A 72 6.40 -0.12 17.79
C VAL A 72 7.61 -0.38 16.89
N VAL A 73 7.51 -1.39 16.04
CA VAL A 73 8.55 -1.75 15.04
C VAL A 73 7.99 -1.46 13.64
N PRO A 74 8.32 -0.32 13.01
CA PRO A 74 7.82 0.04 11.69
C PRO A 74 8.52 -0.76 10.58
N HIS A 75 8.05 -0.61 9.33
CA HIS A 75 8.68 -1.17 8.13
C HIS A 75 10.14 -0.70 7.99
#